data_AF-A0A1Q3DCG7-F1
#
_entry.id   AF-A0A1Q3DCG7-F1
#
_cell.length_a   1.000
_cell.length_b   1.000
_cell.length_c   1.000
_cell.angle_alpha   90.00
_cell.angle_beta   90.00
_cell.angle_gamma   90.00
#
_symmetry.space_group_name_H-M   'P 1'
#
loop_
_entity.id
_entity.type
_entity.pdbx_description
1 polymer ?
#
loop_
_entity_poly.entity_id
_entity_poly.type
_entity_poly.pdbx_seq_one_letter_code
_entity_poly.pdbx_strand_id
1 'polypeptide(L)'
;MNLNIGVEGSSITRPPYFDGNNYSFWKTRMTIFLQSLDYQLWHIIVNGPKIPTRTIERVVSLKPENEFNDSDFRMLQLNSKAKHVLFCAIGPNEFNRISSCDTAKEMWDLL
;
A
#
# COMPACT_ATOMS: atom_id res chain seq x y z
N MET A 1 17.17 -21.90 14.01
CA MET A 1 15.73 -21.95 13.67
C MET A 1 15.61 -21.82 12.17
N ASN A 2 15.17 -22.88 11.49
CA ASN A 2 14.89 -22.83 10.05
C ASN A 2 13.56 -22.10 9.86
N LEU A 3 13.62 -20.83 9.46
CA LEU A 3 12.46 -20.16 8.90
C LEU A 3 12.13 -20.91 7.61
N ASN A 4 11.02 -21.64 7.59
CA ASN A 4 10.39 -22.10 6.37
C ASN A 4 10.02 -20.85 5.54
N ILE A 5 10.99 -20.36 4.77
CA ILE A 5 10.75 -19.51 3.63
C ILE A 5 10.01 -20.42 2.66
N GLY A 6 8.68 -20.40 2.73
CA GLY A 6 7.84 -21.11 1.78
C GLY A 6 8.32 -20.75 0.38
N VAL A 7 8.42 -21.74 -0.50
CA VAL A 7 8.89 -21.56 -1.89
C VAL A 7 8.23 -20.32 -2.48
N GLU A 8 9.04 -19.32 -2.83
CA GLU A 8 8.56 -18.07 -3.40
C GLU A 8 7.76 -18.38 -4.67
N GLY A 9 6.44 -18.18 -4.65
CA GLY A 9 5.59 -18.49 -5.82
C GLY A 9 4.37 -19.37 -5.55
N SER A 10 4.31 -20.08 -4.43
CA SER A 10 3.24 -21.08 -4.21
C SER A 10 2.04 -20.59 -3.39
N SER A 11 2.03 -19.33 -2.95
CA SER A 11 0.93 -18.78 -2.13
C SER A 11 0.12 -17.75 -2.91
N ILE A 12 -1.20 -17.93 -2.92
CA ILE A 12 -2.18 -16.95 -3.43
C ILE A 12 -2.65 -15.96 -2.36
N THR A 13 -2.27 -16.18 -1.10
CA THR A 13 -2.71 -15.38 0.06
C THR A 13 -1.60 -14.55 0.68
N ARG A 14 -0.33 -14.92 0.46
CA ARG A 14 0.83 -14.19 0.97
C ARG A 14 1.44 -13.29 -0.11
N PRO A 15 1.75 -12.02 0.21
CA PRO A 15 2.44 -11.15 -0.71
C PRO A 15 3.82 -11.72 -1.11
N PRO A 16 4.31 -11.45 -2.34
CA PRO A 16 5.67 -11.81 -2.71
C PRO A 16 6.67 -11.06 -1.83
N TYR A 17 7.66 -11.78 -1.32
CA TYR A 17 8.68 -11.22 -0.44
C TYR A 17 9.71 -10.40 -1.25
N PHE A 18 10.20 -9.30 -0.66
CA PHE A 18 11.23 -8.42 -1.23
C PHE A 18 12.40 -8.31 -0.28
N ASP A 19 13.57 -8.75 -0.72
CA ASP A 19 14.82 -8.70 0.03
C ASP A 19 15.74 -7.54 -0.40
N GLY A 20 15.28 -6.71 -1.35
CA GLY A 20 16.06 -5.64 -1.98
C GLY A 20 16.64 -6.01 -3.35
N ASN A 21 16.60 -7.29 -3.75
CA ASN A 21 17.14 -7.76 -5.04
C ASN A 21 16.04 -7.96 -6.09
N ASN A 22 16.43 -7.99 -7.37
CA ASN A 22 15.55 -8.29 -8.51
C ASN A 22 14.24 -7.49 -8.50
N TYR A 23 14.32 -6.19 -8.20
CA TYR A 23 13.14 -5.32 -8.04
C TYR A 23 12.13 -5.42 -9.18
N SER A 24 12.57 -5.45 -10.44
CA SER A 24 11.65 -5.58 -11.58
C SER A 24 10.78 -6.84 -11.50
N PHE A 25 11.36 -7.97 -11.08
CA PHE A 25 10.64 -9.23 -10.94
C PHE A 25 9.66 -9.17 -9.77
N TRP A 26 10.11 -8.68 -8.61
CA TRP A 26 9.25 -8.50 -7.44
C TRP A 26 8.08 -7.54 -7.74
N LYS A 27 8.37 -6.40 -8.37
CA LYS A 27 7.39 -5.37 -8.73
C LYS A 27 6.27 -5.95 -9.59
N THR A 28 6.60 -6.69 -10.64
CA THR A 28 5.61 -7.35 -11.50
C THR A 28 4.73 -8.29 -10.68
N ARG A 29 5.31 -9.14 -9.83
CA ARG A 29 4.55 -10.08 -9.01
C ARG A 29 3.67 -9.38 -7.97
N MET A 30 4.19 -8.32 -7.34
CA MET A 30 3.48 -7.55 -6.34
C MET A 30 2.30 -6.81 -6.96
N THR A 31 2.47 -6.20 -8.12
CA THR A 31 1.39 -5.56 -8.87
C THR A 31 0.26 -6.56 -9.17
N ILE A 32 0.58 -7.74 -9.69
CA ILE A 32 -0.42 -8.79 -9.98
C ILE A 32 -1.13 -9.23 -8.69
N PHE A 33 -0.38 -9.46 -7.61
CA PHE A 33 -0.95 -9.85 -6.32
C PHE A 33 -1.93 -8.80 -5.79
N LEU A 34 -1.55 -7.52 -5.75
CA LEU A 34 -2.40 -6.42 -5.31
C LEU A 34 -3.67 -6.29 -6.16
N GLN A 35 -3.54 -6.38 -7.48
CA GLN A 35 -4.69 -6.34 -8.40
C GLN A 35 -5.64 -7.51 -8.17
N SER A 36 -5.12 -8.71 -7.89
CA SER A 36 -5.95 -9.88 -7.58
C SER A 36 -6.64 -9.80 -6.21
N LEU A 37 -6.04 -9.10 -5.24
CA LEU A 37 -6.62 -8.90 -3.91
C LEU A 37 -7.79 -7.92 -3.94
N ASP A 38 -7.58 -6.77 -4.58
CA ASP A 38 -8.58 -5.72 -4.79
C ASP A 38 -7.95 -4.67 -5.71
N TYR A 39 -8.52 -4.49 -6.92
CA TYR A 39 -7.97 -3.55 -7.91
C TYR A 39 -7.95 -2.09 -7.40
N GLN A 40 -8.80 -1.73 -6.43
CA GLN A 40 -8.75 -0.40 -5.81
C GLN A 40 -7.48 -0.19 -4.98
N LEU A 41 -6.88 -1.25 -4.42
CA LEU A 41 -5.59 -1.13 -3.72
C LEU A 41 -4.48 -0.72 -4.68
N TRP A 42 -4.45 -1.32 -5.88
CA TRP A 42 -3.48 -0.93 -6.90
C TRP A 42 -3.66 0.54 -7.29
N HIS A 43 -4.89 1.00 -7.45
CA HIS A 43 -5.18 2.42 -7.73
C HIS A 43 -4.65 3.35 -6.62
N ILE A 44 -4.83 3.00 -5.34
CA ILE A 44 -4.32 3.78 -4.21
C ILE A 44 -2.78 3.79 -4.19
N ILE A 45 -2.14 2.68 -4.50
CA ILE A 45 -0.68 2.57 -4.49
C ILE A 45 -0.06 3.45 -5.58
N VAL A 46 -0.64 3.48 -6.78
CA VAL A 46 -0.10 4.28 -7.88
C VAL A 46 -0.40 5.77 -7.71
N ASN A 47 -1.64 6.11 -7.34
CA ASN A 47 -2.14 7.48 -7.36
C ASN A 47 -2.14 8.17 -6.00
N GLY A 48 -1.97 7.42 -4.92
CA GLY A 48 -2.12 7.89 -3.55
C GLY A 48 -3.57 7.89 -3.06
N PRO A 49 -3.79 7.91 -1.73
CA PRO A 49 -5.12 8.14 -1.18
C PRO A 49 -5.60 9.54 -1.54
N LYS A 50 -6.88 9.65 -1.90
CA LYS A 50 -7.52 10.96 -1.97
C LYS A 50 -7.70 11.48 -0.55
N ILE A 51 -7.10 12.64 -0.27
CA ILE A 51 -7.27 13.31 1.01
C ILE A 51 -8.69 13.87 1.09
N PRO A 52 -9.45 13.60 2.16
CA PRO A 52 -10.78 14.17 2.34
C PRO A 52 -10.74 15.71 2.37
N THR A 53 -11.41 16.33 1.40
CA THR A 53 -11.51 17.79 1.28
C THR A 53 -12.97 18.22 1.26
N ARG A 54 -13.24 19.43 1.75
CA ARG A 54 -14.53 20.10 1.62
C ARG A 54 -14.37 21.40 0.83
N THR A 55 -15.44 21.80 0.16
CA THR A 55 -15.50 23.07 -0.57
C THR A 55 -16.61 23.92 0.03
N ILE A 56 -16.26 25.04 0.67
CA ILE A 56 -17.22 26.03 1.17
C ILE A 56 -16.94 27.34 0.45
N GLU A 57 -17.96 27.94 -0.17
CA GLU A 57 -17.83 29.22 -0.89
C GLU A 57 -16.67 29.25 -1.91
N ARG A 58 -16.47 28.13 -2.63
CA ARG A 58 -15.36 27.90 -3.60
C ARG A 58 -13.96 27.81 -2.99
N VAL A 59 -13.82 27.86 -1.67
CA VAL A 59 -12.55 27.59 -0.98
C VAL A 59 -12.47 26.09 -0.66
N VAL A 60 -11.42 25.44 -1.13
CA VAL A 60 -11.12 24.04 -0.83
C VAL A 60 -10.25 23.97 0.43
N SER A 61 -10.69 23.23 1.43
CA SER A 61 -9.93 22.97 2.66
C SER A 61 -9.95 21.48 2.99
N LEU A 62 -9.05 21.06 3.89
CA LEU A 62 -9.15 19.75 4.52
C LEU A 62 -10.51 19.63 5.21
N LYS A 63 -11.13 18.47 5.02
CA LYS A 63 -12.34 18.12 5.73
C LYS A 63 -11.95 17.70 7.16
N PRO A 64 -12.62 18.17 8.20
CA PRO A 64 -12.42 17.65 9.55
C PRO A 64 -13.02 16.23 9.66
N GLU A 65 -12.44 15.39 10.53
CA GLU A 65 -12.79 13.96 10.62
C GLU A 65 -14.27 13.72 10.97
N ASN A 66 -14.88 14.59 11.76
CA ASN A 66 -16.31 14.53 12.10
C ASN A 66 -17.26 14.75 10.90
N GLU A 67 -16.75 15.25 9.78
CA GLU A 67 -17.51 15.42 8.53
C GLU A 67 -17.24 14.30 7.51
N PHE A 68 -16.35 13.35 7.83
CA PHE A 68 -16.00 12.25 6.91
C PHE A 68 -17.24 11.41 6.60
N ASN A 69 -17.39 11.08 5.32
CA ASN A 69 -18.41 10.15 4.86
C ASN A 69 -17.80 8.76 4.64
N ASP A 70 -18.66 7.78 4.34
CA ASP A 70 -18.24 6.40 4.10
C ASP A 70 -17.18 6.27 3.01
N SER A 71 -17.20 7.13 1.99
CA SER A 71 -16.20 7.13 0.92
C SER A 71 -14.83 7.62 1.42
N ASP A 72 -14.79 8.63 2.29
CA ASP A 72 -13.56 9.13 2.89
C ASP A 72 -12.92 8.03 3.74
N PHE A 73 -13.71 7.39 4.61
CA PHE A 73 -13.24 6.26 5.43
C PHE A 73 -12.80 5.07 4.58
N ARG A 74 -13.52 4.74 3.50
CA ARG A 74 -13.12 3.68 2.56
C ARG A 74 -11.74 3.94 1.96
N MET A 75 -11.46 5.18 1.54
CA MET A 75 -10.15 5.53 0.97
C MET A 75 -9.02 5.40 1.98
N LEU A 76 -9.24 5.84 3.22
CA LEU A 76 -8.29 5.65 4.33
C LEU A 76 -8.06 4.18 4.63
N GLN A 77 -9.12 3.38 4.67
CA GLN A 77 -9.03 1.93 4.89
C GLN A 77 -8.26 1.22 3.78
N LEU A 78 -8.50 1.58 2.51
CA LEU A 78 -7.76 1.03 1.38
C LEU A 78 -6.27 1.39 1.44
N ASN A 79 -5.93 2.63 1.80
CA ASN A 79 -4.53 3.02 2.02
C ASN A 79 -3.89 2.22 3.16
N SER A 80 -4.56 2.08 4.30
CA SER A 80 -4.07 1.28 5.42
C SER A 80 -3.87 -0.19 5.05
N LYS A 81 -4.81 -0.78 4.28
CA LYS A 81 -4.68 -2.15 3.76
C LYS A 81 -3.51 -2.28 2.79
N ALA A 82 -3.32 -1.32 1.90
CA ALA A 82 -2.19 -1.29 0.96
C ALA A 82 -0.85 -1.18 1.70
N LYS A 83 -0.73 -0.28 2.69
CA LYS A 83 0.46 -0.16 3.55
C LYS A 83 0.76 -1.49 4.24
N HIS A 84 -0.25 -2.13 4.82
CA HIS A 84 -0.08 -3.42 5.49
C HIS A 84 0.45 -4.50 4.54
N VAL A 85 -0.10 -4.61 3.33
CA VAL A 85 0.39 -5.56 2.31
C VAL A 85 1.86 -5.31 1.98
N LEU A 86 2.24 -4.04 1.76
CA LEU A 86 3.63 -3.67 1.48
C LEU A 86 4.56 -3.97 2.67
N PHE A 87 4.15 -3.67 3.90
CA PHE A 87 4.92 -4.01 5.10
C PHE A 87 5.12 -5.52 5.26
N CYS A 88 4.11 -6.34 4.99
CA CYS A 88 4.24 -7.79 5.05
C CYS A 88 5.12 -8.39 3.95
N ALA A 89 5.34 -7.63 2.87
CA ALA A 89 6.10 -8.06 1.71
C ALA A 89 7.59 -7.79 1.85
N ILE A 90 8.01 -6.85 2.69
CA ILE A 90 9.39 -6.39 2.71
C ILE A 90 10.23 -7.08 3.79
N GLY A 91 11.51 -7.28 3.47
CA GLY A 91 12.52 -7.74 4.40
C GLY A 91 13.04 -6.65 5.34
N PRO A 92 13.78 -7.03 6.40
CA PRO A 92 14.33 -6.08 7.37
C PRO A 92 15.21 -4.98 6.76
N ASN A 93 15.91 -5.26 5.66
CA ASN A 93 16.78 -4.30 4.99
C ASN A 93 16.00 -3.12 4.40
N GLU A 94 14.81 -3.39 3.88
CA GLU A 94 13.97 -2.40 3.21
C GLU A 94 13.05 -1.66 4.19
N PHE A 95 12.87 -2.20 5.40
CA PHE A 95 12.00 -1.62 6.43
C PHE A 95 12.33 -0.15 6.73
N ASN A 96 13.61 0.16 6.92
CA ASN A 96 14.06 1.51 7.26
C ASN A 96 13.78 2.53 6.14
N ARG A 97 13.64 2.08 4.88
CA ARG A 97 13.34 2.97 3.74
C ARG A 97 11.90 3.44 3.76
N ILE A 98 10.98 2.61 4.26
CA ILE A 98 9.53 2.86 4.15
C ILE A 98 8.82 3.06 5.49
N SER A 99 9.51 2.87 6.61
CA SER A 99 8.91 2.92 7.96
C SER A 99 8.34 4.29 8.32
N SER A 100 8.86 5.37 7.74
CA SER A 100 8.39 6.74 7.96
C SER A 100 7.37 7.23 6.93
N CYS A 101 6.96 6.39 5.97
CA CYS A 101 5.99 6.79 4.95
C CYS A 101 4.57 6.88 5.51
N ASP A 102 3.86 7.93 5.13
CA ASP A 102 2.48 8.17 5.54
C ASP A 102 1.50 7.43 4.63
N THR A 103 1.83 7.29 3.34
CA THR A 103 0.97 6.66 2.33
C THR A 103 1.56 5.39 1.72
N ALA A 104 0.70 4.50 1.24
CA ALA A 104 1.14 3.33 0.48
C ALA A 104 1.84 3.72 -0.83
N LYS A 105 1.49 4.88 -1.39
CA LYS A 105 2.17 5.45 -2.57
C LYS A 105 3.62 5.80 -2.28
N GLU A 106 3.88 6.51 -1.19
CA GLU A 106 5.25 6.86 -0.79
C GLU A 106 6.08 5.61 -0.51
N MET A 107 5.51 4.60 0.15
CA MET A 107 6.18 3.31 0.34
C MET A 107 6.55 2.68 -1.01
N TRP A 108 5.62 2.66 -1.97
CA TRP A 108 5.83 2.08 -3.30
C TRP A 108 6.85 2.84 -4.15
N ASP A 109 6.85 4.17 -4.08
CA ASP A 109 7.78 5.02 -4.82
C ASP A 109 9.21 4.93 -4.24
N LEU A 110 9.36 4.58 -2.97
CA LEU A 110 10.66 4.39 -2.30
C LEU A 110 11.23 2.98 -2.38
N LEU A 111 10.45 1.96 -2.71
CA LEU A 111 10.92 0.59 -2.95
C LEU A 111 11.48 0.49 -4.36
#